data_AF-A0A453MLI1-F1
#
_entry.id   AF-A0A453MLI1-F1
#
_cell.length_a   1.000
_cell.length_b   1.000
_cell.length_c   1.000
_cell.angle_alpha   90.00
_cell.angle_beta   90.00
_cell.angle_gamma   90.00
#
_symmetry.space_group_name_H-M   'P 1'
#
loop_
_entity.id
_entity.type
_entity.pdbx_description
1 polymer ?
#
loop_
_entity_poly.entity_id
_entity_poly.type
_entity_poly.pdbx_seq_one_letter_code
_entity_poly.pdbx_strand_id
1 'polypeptide(L)'
;MVGVLLLLLVMPASATAIGITCGSGRNYTANTTFQSSIAVLAATLPGNASSSPQLFATATAGVVRALALCRRDTVNTTACTDCLASSFKYAQKMCPNRKTGATVYYDYDEVNALQPGCILGFSGDAGFLGQASSVTGNGTFFQYWNTVNLPGNARVIATAVHELLNETARDAAAAPRRFATAFMDSIGGAAPTLYSLAQCTPDLSARDCLACLRRLVGTVNATNSVRMGGRIFVLRCNIRFEAFMFYDDKNTRRIPFSSPSSMAPAPAPAPTGKIYMPMIHKVPFFVRACMQTIQIYIWHMPMIHKTYS
;
A
#
# COMPACT_ATOMS: atom_id res chain seq x y z
N MET A 1 -41.93 26.32 -38.11
CA MET A 1 -41.09 26.37 -36.90
C MET A 1 -40.07 25.26 -37.01
N VAL A 2 -38.81 25.57 -37.37
CA VAL A 2 -37.74 24.58 -37.48
C VAL A 2 -37.13 24.43 -36.09
N GLY A 3 -37.39 23.31 -35.42
CA GLY A 3 -36.83 23.01 -34.11
C GLY A 3 -35.35 22.69 -34.24
N VAL A 4 -34.49 23.59 -33.77
CA VAL A 4 -33.06 23.33 -33.59
C VAL A 4 -32.91 22.38 -32.41
N LEU A 5 -32.69 21.10 -32.70
CA LEU A 5 -32.31 20.11 -31.70
C LEU A 5 -30.89 20.45 -31.23
N LEU A 6 -30.80 21.19 -30.11
CA LEU A 6 -29.54 21.49 -29.45
C LEU A 6 -29.00 20.18 -28.86
N LEU A 7 -28.18 19.46 -29.63
CA LEU A 7 -27.32 18.40 -29.10
C LEU A 7 -26.37 19.06 -28.10
N LEU A 8 -26.75 19.02 -26.81
CA LEU A 8 -25.82 19.20 -25.71
C LEU A 8 -24.76 18.10 -25.88
N LEU A 9 -23.64 18.45 -26.51
CA LEU A 9 -22.39 17.74 -26.34
C LEU A 9 -22.11 17.80 -24.84
N VAL A 10 -22.53 16.75 -24.12
CA VAL A 10 -21.99 16.46 -22.81
C VAL A 10 -20.49 16.33 -23.05
N MET A 11 -19.74 17.38 -22.72
CA MET A 11 -18.29 17.27 -22.67
C MET A 11 -18.03 16.05 -21.79
N PRO A 12 -17.29 15.03 -22.27
CA PRO A 12 -16.96 13.90 -21.42
C PRO A 12 -16.30 14.51 -20.19
N ALA A 13 -16.89 14.27 -19.01
CA ALA A 13 -16.41 14.77 -17.73
C ALA A 13 -14.90 14.63 -17.75
N SER A 14 -14.21 15.77 -17.76
CA SER A 14 -12.78 15.84 -18.02
C SER A 14 -12.08 15.03 -16.95
N ALA A 15 -11.81 13.79 -17.32
CA ALA A 15 -10.90 12.91 -16.66
C ALA A 15 -9.59 13.72 -16.50
N THR A 16 -9.01 13.75 -15.30
CA THR A 16 -7.71 14.36 -15.06
C THR A 16 -6.77 13.29 -14.52
N ALA A 17 -5.60 13.15 -15.13
CA ALA A 17 -4.58 12.30 -14.54
C ALA A 17 -4.18 12.88 -13.18
N ILE A 18 -4.28 12.07 -12.13
CA ILE A 18 -3.92 12.48 -10.77
C ILE A 18 -2.41 12.54 -10.58
N GLY A 19 -1.64 11.86 -11.44
CA GLY A 19 -0.19 11.86 -11.36
C GLY A 19 0.51 11.23 -12.56
N ILE A 20 1.80 11.51 -12.67
CA ILE A 20 2.71 10.91 -13.64
C ILE A 20 4.11 10.79 -13.05
N THR A 21 4.77 9.69 -13.36
CA THR A 21 6.20 9.49 -13.13
C THR A 21 6.90 9.35 -14.47
N CYS A 22 7.85 10.24 -14.76
CA CYS A 22 8.65 10.17 -15.98
C CYS A 22 9.93 9.37 -15.74
N GLY A 23 10.35 8.59 -16.73
CA GLY A 23 11.58 7.81 -16.64
C GLY A 23 12.80 8.69 -16.40
N SER A 24 13.71 8.24 -15.53
CA SER A 24 14.97 8.92 -15.23
C SER A 24 16.05 8.74 -16.31
N GLY A 25 15.79 7.84 -17.27
CA GLY A 25 16.73 7.48 -18.33
C GLY A 25 16.86 8.51 -19.45
N ARG A 26 17.31 8.00 -20.61
CA ARG A 26 17.62 8.79 -21.79
C ARG A 26 16.36 9.50 -22.34
N ASN A 27 16.62 10.58 -23.06
CA ASN A 27 15.62 11.27 -23.85
C ASN A 27 15.61 10.64 -25.25
N TYR A 28 14.44 10.48 -25.86
CA TYR A 28 14.32 10.12 -27.27
C TYR A 28 14.00 11.36 -28.11
N THR A 29 14.59 11.46 -29.29
CA THR A 29 14.29 12.54 -30.24
C THR A 29 12.90 12.31 -30.88
N ALA A 30 12.21 13.37 -31.31
CA ALA A 30 10.99 13.19 -32.12
C ALA A 30 11.28 12.38 -33.37
N ASN A 31 10.25 11.75 -33.90
CA ASN A 31 10.26 11.00 -35.16
C ASN A 31 11.27 9.84 -35.15
N THR A 32 11.61 9.35 -33.96
CA THR A 32 12.42 8.14 -33.79
C THR A 32 11.53 6.89 -33.82
N THR A 33 12.17 5.74 -34.01
CA THR A 33 11.56 4.41 -33.82
C THR A 33 10.86 4.27 -32.47
N PHE A 34 11.32 4.99 -31.44
CA PHE A 34 10.68 5.01 -30.14
C PHE A 34 9.30 5.68 -30.18
N GLN A 35 9.18 6.84 -30.85
CA GLN A 35 7.90 7.54 -30.96
C GLN A 35 6.88 6.73 -31.78
N SER A 36 7.31 6.12 -32.89
CA SER A 36 6.42 5.26 -33.68
C SER A 36 5.99 4.02 -32.90
N SER A 37 6.89 3.44 -32.10
CA SER A 37 6.55 2.34 -31.19
C SER A 37 5.46 2.73 -30.17
N ILE A 38 5.55 3.93 -29.57
CA ILE A 38 4.49 4.44 -28.69
C ILE A 38 3.18 4.62 -29.46
N ALA A 39 3.21 5.17 -30.68
CA ALA A 39 2.00 5.40 -31.47
C ALA A 39 1.24 4.09 -31.77
N VAL A 40 1.97 3.02 -32.10
CA VAL A 40 1.38 1.68 -32.30
C VAL A 40 0.72 1.17 -31.02
N LEU A 41 1.41 1.30 -29.87
CA LEU A 41 0.87 0.87 -28.58
C LEU A 41 -0.35 1.70 -28.16
N ALA A 42 -0.31 3.01 -28.37
CA ALA A 42 -1.42 3.91 -28.04
C ALA A 42 -2.68 3.61 -28.88
N ALA A 43 -2.52 3.10 -30.10
CA ALA A 43 -3.64 2.73 -30.97
C ALA A 43 -4.27 1.37 -30.62
N THR A 44 -3.53 0.45 -30.01
CA THR A 44 -3.95 -0.96 -29.87
C THR A 44 -4.15 -1.39 -28.41
N LEU A 45 -3.27 -0.97 -27.51
CA LEU A 45 -3.25 -1.45 -26.13
C LEU A 45 -4.50 -1.08 -25.31
N PRO A 46 -5.09 0.13 -25.45
CA PRO A 46 -6.34 0.46 -24.75
C PRO A 46 -7.48 -0.52 -25.06
N GLY A 47 -7.68 -0.84 -26.34
CA GLY A 47 -8.68 -1.82 -26.78
C GLY A 47 -8.38 -3.21 -26.22
N ASN A 48 -7.12 -3.68 -26.36
CA ASN A 48 -6.71 -4.98 -25.84
C ASN A 48 -6.96 -5.14 -24.34
N ALA A 49 -6.67 -4.10 -23.55
CA ALA A 49 -6.94 -4.12 -22.12
C ALA A 49 -8.45 -4.13 -21.83
N SER A 50 -9.23 -3.28 -22.50
CA SER A 50 -10.69 -3.19 -22.29
C SER A 50 -11.46 -4.45 -22.68
N SER A 51 -11.00 -5.17 -23.71
CA SER A 51 -11.60 -6.42 -24.19
C SER A 51 -11.13 -7.63 -23.40
N SER A 52 -10.04 -7.50 -22.65
CA SER A 52 -9.53 -8.56 -21.78
C SER A 52 -10.48 -8.75 -20.59
N PRO A 53 -10.88 -10.00 -20.27
CA PRO A 53 -11.61 -10.29 -19.04
C PRO A 53 -10.87 -9.79 -17.80
N GLN A 54 -9.56 -9.59 -17.88
CA GLN A 54 -8.69 -9.08 -16.83
C GLN A 54 -8.57 -7.54 -16.74
N LEU A 55 -9.18 -6.79 -17.68
CA LEU A 55 -9.02 -5.33 -17.79
C LEU A 55 -7.54 -4.91 -17.78
N PHE A 56 -6.72 -5.75 -18.38
CA PHE A 56 -5.28 -5.72 -18.33
C PHE A 56 -4.70 -6.25 -19.62
N ALA A 57 -3.68 -5.56 -20.12
CA ALA A 57 -2.88 -6.04 -21.23
C ALA A 57 -1.45 -5.50 -21.14
N THR A 58 -0.53 -6.26 -21.71
CA THR A 58 0.83 -5.81 -21.99
C THR A 58 1.10 -5.96 -23.48
N ALA A 59 1.93 -5.09 -24.05
CA ALA A 59 2.35 -5.21 -25.44
C ALA A 59 3.76 -4.68 -25.64
N THR A 60 4.40 -5.15 -26.70
CA THR A 60 5.68 -4.64 -27.19
C THR A 60 5.50 -4.20 -28.63
N ALA A 61 5.92 -3.00 -28.97
CA ALA A 61 6.02 -2.53 -30.34
C ALA A 61 7.42 -1.97 -30.53
N GLY A 62 8.16 -2.49 -31.52
CA GLY A 62 9.54 -2.10 -31.77
C GLY A 62 10.39 -2.17 -30.50
N VAL A 63 10.82 -1.01 -30.01
CA VAL A 63 11.71 -0.88 -28.84
C VAL A 63 10.97 -0.58 -27.54
N VAL A 64 9.65 -0.37 -27.58
CA VAL A 64 8.85 0.04 -26.41
C VAL A 64 8.03 -1.13 -25.89
N ARG A 65 8.02 -1.27 -24.57
CA ARG A 65 7.14 -2.18 -23.83
C ARG A 65 6.14 -1.36 -23.05
N ALA A 66 4.89 -1.79 -23.01
CA ALA A 66 3.83 -1.11 -22.29
C ALA A 66 2.94 -2.09 -21.52
N LEU A 67 2.36 -1.57 -20.44
CA LEU A 67 1.43 -2.22 -19.54
C LEU A 67 0.26 -1.28 -19.30
N ALA A 68 -0.96 -1.82 -19.42
CA ALA A 68 -2.20 -1.11 -19.19
C ALA A 68 -3.07 -1.90 -18.21
N LEU A 69 -3.62 -1.22 -17.20
CA LEU A 69 -4.49 -1.80 -16.19
C LEU A 69 -5.63 -0.83 -15.87
N CYS A 70 -6.87 -1.24 -16.03
CA CYS A 70 -8.03 -0.47 -15.54
C CYS A 70 -8.45 -0.95 -14.15
N ARG A 71 -9.14 -0.09 -13.40
CA ARG A 71 -9.69 -0.48 -12.08
C ARG A 71 -10.71 -1.61 -12.27
N ARG A 72 -10.66 -2.61 -11.38
CA ARG A 72 -11.29 -3.91 -11.67
C ARG A 72 -12.82 -3.91 -11.58
N ASP A 73 -13.39 -2.95 -10.88
CA ASP A 73 -14.82 -2.65 -10.77
C ASP A 73 -15.36 -1.88 -12.00
N THR A 74 -14.54 -1.68 -13.05
CA THR A 74 -15.02 -1.09 -14.31
C THR A 74 -16.03 -2.01 -15.00
N VAL A 75 -17.29 -1.58 -15.06
CA VAL A 75 -18.35 -2.25 -15.84
C VAL A 75 -18.40 -1.74 -17.28
N ASN A 76 -18.15 -0.44 -17.48
CA ASN A 76 -18.14 0.19 -18.80
C ASN A 76 -16.74 0.07 -19.44
N THR A 77 -16.54 -0.89 -20.35
CA THR A 77 -15.26 -1.10 -21.02
C THR A 77 -14.80 0.11 -21.85
N THR A 78 -15.72 0.95 -22.33
CA THR A 78 -15.38 2.20 -23.02
C THR A 78 -14.65 3.17 -22.09
N ALA A 79 -15.06 3.25 -20.81
CA ALA A 79 -14.37 4.09 -19.83
C ALA A 79 -12.92 3.62 -19.61
N CYS A 80 -12.67 2.30 -19.63
CA CYS A 80 -11.32 1.75 -19.58
C CYS A 80 -10.48 2.16 -20.80
N THR A 81 -11.04 2.02 -22.01
CA THR A 81 -10.39 2.43 -23.26
C THR A 81 -10.03 3.91 -23.25
N ASP A 82 -10.97 4.77 -22.88
CA ASP A 82 -10.79 6.23 -22.88
C ASP A 82 -9.76 6.67 -21.85
N CYS A 83 -9.77 6.05 -20.67
CA CYS A 83 -8.79 6.32 -19.62
C CYS A 83 -7.36 5.99 -20.09
N LEU A 84 -7.17 4.82 -20.70
CA LEU A 84 -5.85 4.38 -21.19
C LEU A 84 -5.37 5.22 -22.39
N ALA A 85 -6.27 5.53 -23.34
CA ALA A 85 -5.96 6.39 -24.47
C ALA A 85 -5.57 7.81 -24.01
N SER A 86 -6.30 8.35 -23.03
CA SER A 86 -5.99 9.64 -22.42
C SER A 86 -4.67 9.62 -21.66
N SER A 87 -4.35 8.51 -21.00
CA SER A 87 -3.06 8.32 -20.31
C SER A 87 -1.88 8.37 -21.28
N PHE A 88 -1.98 7.76 -22.46
CA PHE A 88 -0.93 7.86 -23.50
C PHE A 88 -0.72 9.30 -23.97
N LYS A 89 -1.81 10.03 -24.21
CA LYS A 89 -1.76 11.46 -24.61
C LYS A 89 -1.15 12.32 -23.51
N TYR A 90 -1.57 12.10 -22.27
CA TYR A 90 -1.08 12.83 -21.10
C TYR A 90 0.42 12.59 -20.88
N ALA A 91 0.89 11.34 -20.98
CA ALA A 91 2.29 11.00 -20.85
C ALA A 91 3.19 11.74 -21.84
N GLN A 92 2.78 11.81 -23.12
CA GLN A 92 3.52 12.49 -24.17
C GLN A 92 3.55 14.01 -23.99
N LYS A 93 2.53 14.59 -23.34
CA LYS A 93 2.45 16.02 -23.07
C LYS A 93 3.26 16.42 -21.83
N MET A 94 3.20 15.61 -20.77
CA MET A 94 3.65 16.00 -19.44
C MET A 94 5.06 15.54 -19.10
N CYS A 95 5.62 14.55 -19.81
CA CYS A 95 7.02 14.18 -19.62
C CYS A 95 7.95 15.05 -20.47
N PRO A 96 8.68 16.03 -19.87
CA PRO A 96 9.57 16.91 -20.60
C PRO A 96 10.71 16.11 -21.22
N ASN A 97 11.25 16.63 -22.33
CA ASN A 97 12.38 16.05 -23.05
C ASN A 97 12.16 14.62 -23.57
N ARG A 98 10.90 14.17 -23.73
CA ARG A 98 10.58 12.87 -24.35
C ARG A 98 11.35 11.73 -23.68
N LYS A 99 11.04 11.45 -22.42
CA LYS A 99 11.69 10.36 -21.68
C LYS A 99 11.41 9.00 -22.30
N THR A 100 12.41 8.10 -22.29
CA THR A 100 12.26 6.71 -22.75
C THR A 100 11.39 5.84 -21.84
N GLY A 101 10.55 6.44 -21.00
CA GLY A 101 9.52 5.77 -20.24
C GLY A 101 8.66 6.75 -19.45
N ALA A 102 7.44 6.34 -19.16
CA ALA A 102 6.51 7.09 -18.32
C ALA A 102 5.51 6.12 -17.65
N THR A 103 4.99 6.50 -16.49
CA THR A 103 3.85 5.84 -15.84
C THR A 103 2.84 6.89 -15.44
N VAL A 104 1.59 6.72 -15.85
CA VAL A 104 0.48 7.64 -15.60
C VAL A 104 -0.52 6.95 -14.67
N TYR A 105 -0.93 7.70 -13.65
CA TYR A 105 -1.95 7.33 -12.69
C TYR A 105 -3.17 8.18 -12.96
N TYR A 106 -4.22 7.53 -13.43
CA TYR A 106 -5.45 8.18 -13.81
C TYR A 106 -6.54 7.76 -12.83
N ASP A 107 -7.20 8.73 -12.24
CA ASP A 107 -8.32 8.50 -11.34
C ASP A 107 -9.27 9.68 -11.45
N TYR A 108 -10.54 9.47 -11.13
CA TYR A 108 -11.53 10.52 -11.25
C TYR A 108 -11.66 11.31 -9.94
N ASP A 109 -12.00 12.59 -10.06
CA ASP A 109 -12.17 13.50 -8.93
C ASP A 109 -13.36 13.08 -8.05
N GLU A 110 -13.48 13.65 -6.84
CA GLU A 110 -14.53 13.34 -5.86
C GLU A 110 -15.95 13.42 -6.46
N VAL A 111 -16.16 14.35 -7.41
CA VAL A 111 -17.45 14.56 -8.10
C VAL A 111 -17.83 13.37 -8.99
N ASN A 112 -16.86 12.59 -9.48
CA ASN A 112 -17.05 11.40 -10.29
C ASN A 112 -16.38 10.18 -9.64
N ALA A 113 -16.41 10.09 -8.30
CA ALA A 113 -15.66 9.09 -7.54
C ALA A 113 -15.94 7.63 -7.95
N LEU A 114 -17.14 7.35 -8.46
CA LEU A 114 -17.53 6.01 -8.94
C LEU A 114 -16.97 5.68 -10.33
N GLN A 115 -16.46 6.68 -11.07
CA GLN A 115 -15.85 6.43 -12.35
C GLN A 115 -14.47 5.78 -12.15
N PRO A 116 -14.22 4.62 -12.78
CA PRO A 116 -13.02 3.84 -12.50
C PRO A 116 -11.80 4.37 -13.25
N GLY A 117 -10.72 4.60 -12.50
CA GLY A 117 -9.43 5.01 -13.04
C GLY A 117 -8.66 3.89 -13.76
N CYS A 118 -7.44 4.22 -14.21
CA CYS A 118 -6.51 3.29 -14.84
C CYS A 118 -5.04 3.67 -14.57
N ILE A 119 -4.16 2.70 -14.78
CA ILE A 119 -2.71 2.82 -14.71
C ILE A 119 -2.15 2.44 -16.07
N LEU A 120 -1.30 3.29 -16.62
CA LEU A 120 -0.58 3.04 -17.86
C LEU A 120 0.91 3.25 -17.62
N GLY A 121 1.74 2.30 -18.03
CA GLY A 121 3.18 2.49 -18.08
C GLY A 121 3.78 2.04 -19.39
N PHE A 122 4.81 2.73 -19.86
CA PHE A 122 5.65 2.27 -20.97
C PHE A 122 7.13 2.61 -20.73
N SER A 123 8.04 1.81 -21.29
CA SER A 123 9.47 2.09 -21.30
C SER A 123 10.20 1.38 -22.44
N GLY A 124 11.36 1.91 -22.81
CA GLY A 124 12.35 1.24 -23.67
C GLY A 124 13.17 0.16 -22.96
N ASP A 125 13.16 0.15 -21.62
CA ASP A 125 13.97 -0.77 -20.84
C ASP A 125 13.52 -2.22 -21.04
N ALA A 126 14.46 -3.11 -21.34
CA ALA A 126 14.16 -4.52 -21.60
C ALA A 126 13.48 -5.22 -20.40
N GLY A 127 13.84 -4.81 -19.18
CA GLY A 127 13.29 -5.32 -17.93
C GLY A 127 11.99 -4.65 -17.48
N PHE A 128 11.41 -3.72 -18.25
CA PHE A 128 10.24 -2.94 -17.81
C PHE A 128 9.03 -3.80 -17.42
N LEU A 129 8.79 -4.90 -18.14
CA LEU A 129 7.72 -5.84 -17.84
C LEU A 129 8.17 -6.95 -16.87
N GLY A 130 9.41 -6.93 -16.38
CA GLY A 130 9.88 -7.88 -15.38
C GLY A 130 9.17 -7.69 -14.04
N GLN A 131 8.74 -8.78 -13.41
CA GLN A 131 8.05 -8.73 -12.11
C GLN A 131 8.94 -8.11 -11.02
N ALA A 132 10.21 -8.50 -10.95
CA ALA A 132 11.15 -8.02 -9.93
C ALA A 132 11.34 -6.49 -9.97
N SER A 133 11.62 -5.91 -11.14
CA SER A 133 11.87 -4.47 -11.30
C SER A 133 10.66 -3.60 -10.98
N SER A 134 9.44 -4.11 -11.16
CA SER A 134 8.21 -3.34 -10.96
C SER A 134 7.54 -3.59 -9.60
N VAL A 135 7.83 -4.71 -8.91
CA VAL A 135 7.34 -4.99 -7.54
C VAL A 135 8.19 -4.29 -6.48
N THR A 136 9.51 -4.19 -6.69
CA THR A 136 10.45 -3.56 -5.75
C THR A 136 10.88 -2.15 -6.16
N GLY A 137 10.64 -1.75 -7.41
CA GLY A 137 11.11 -0.48 -7.96
C GLY A 137 10.35 0.72 -7.41
N ASN A 138 11.09 1.71 -6.91
CA ASN A 138 10.56 3.03 -6.54
C ASN A 138 10.34 3.94 -7.76
N GLY A 139 10.83 3.58 -8.94
CA GLY A 139 10.78 4.42 -10.15
C GLY A 139 9.38 4.69 -10.70
N THR A 140 8.35 4.01 -10.19
CA THR A 140 6.95 4.27 -10.52
C THR A 140 6.15 4.70 -9.29
N PHE A 141 6.75 4.86 -8.13
CA PHE A 141 6.03 5.20 -6.91
C PHE A 141 5.35 6.57 -7.05
N PHE A 142 4.05 6.63 -6.78
CA PHE A 142 3.28 7.85 -6.71
C PHE A 142 2.29 7.77 -5.54
N GLN A 143 2.11 8.87 -4.84
CA GLN A 143 1.16 8.95 -3.73
C GLN A 143 0.39 10.27 -3.80
N TYR A 144 -0.87 10.21 -3.39
CA TYR A 144 -1.77 11.35 -3.31
C TYR A 144 -2.55 11.25 -2.00
N TRP A 145 -2.51 12.32 -1.21
CA TRP A 145 -3.09 12.37 0.12
C TRP A 145 -4.11 13.50 0.18
N ASN A 146 -5.27 13.24 0.76
CA ASN A 146 -6.20 14.30 1.08
C ASN A 146 -5.57 15.25 2.12
N THR A 147 -5.77 16.56 1.95
CA THR A 147 -5.18 17.58 2.83
C THR A 147 -5.94 17.74 4.15
N VAL A 148 -7.17 17.24 4.22
CA VAL A 148 -8.03 17.29 5.40
C VAL A 148 -7.88 16.01 6.23
N ASN A 149 -7.94 16.17 7.55
CA ASN A 149 -7.87 15.06 8.49
C ASN A 149 -9.27 14.57 8.89
N LEU A 150 -9.36 13.28 9.19
CA LEU A 150 -10.52 12.68 9.79
C LEU A 150 -10.72 13.20 11.22
N PRO A 151 -11.98 13.46 11.64
CA PRO A 151 -12.27 13.78 13.02
C PRO A 151 -12.11 12.55 13.93
N GLY A 152 -11.68 12.76 15.17
CA GLY A 152 -11.60 11.72 16.19
C GLY A 152 -10.19 11.45 16.71
N ASN A 153 -10.01 10.30 17.39
CA ASN A 153 -8.72 9.94 17.99
C ASN A 153 -7.73 9.44 16.93
N ALA A 154 -6.65 10.19 16.73
CA ALA A 154 -5.62 9.88 15.73
C ALA A 154 -5.02 8.47 15.82
N ARG A 155 -4.81 7.95 17.04
CA ARG A 155 -4.27 6.60 17.25
C ARG A 155 -5.26 5.53 16.78
N VAL A 156 -6.53 5.68 17.16
CA VAL A 156 -7.60 4.75 16.79
C VAL A 156 -7.80 4.74 15.27
N ILE A 157 -7.83 5.92 14.64
CA ILE A 157 -7.95 6.05 13.18
C ILE A 157 -6.74 5.42 12.48
N ALA A 158 -5.53 5.68 12.97
CA ALA A 158 -4.33 5.10 12.37
C ALA A 158 -4.32 3.56 12.43
N THR A 159 -4.74 2.98 13.57
CA THR A 159 -4.90 1.52 13.70
C THR A 159 -5.95 1.00 12.72
N ALA A 160 -7.11 1.66 12.63
CA ALA A 160 -8.20 1.25 11.75
C ALA A 160 -7.83 1.30 10.27
N VAL A 161 -7.16 2.37 9.81
CA VAL A 161 -6.68 2.48 8.42
C VAL A 161 -5.67 1.38 8.09
N HIS A 162 -4.73 1.09 9.01
CA HIS A 162 -3.77 0.00 8.81
C HIS A 162 -4.42 -1.38 8.79
N GLU A 163 -5.37 -1.64 9.69
CA GLU A 163 -6.12 -2.89 9.72
C GLU A 163 -6.91 -3.07 8.42
N LEU A 164 -7.68 -2.04 8.02
CA LEU A 164 -8.47 -2.03 6.80
C LEU A 164 -7.59 -2.31 5.58
N LEU A 165 -6.51 -1.55 5.39
CA LEU A 165 -5.62 -1.71 4.24
C LEU A 165 -4.92 -3.08 4.22
N ASN A 166 -4.50 -3.61 5.37
CA ASN A 166 -3.83 -4.91 5.44
C ASN A 166 -4.77 -6.05 5.07
N GLU A 167 -6.00 -6.03 5.57
CA GLU A 167 -7.00 -7.05 5.27
C GLU A 167 -7.43 -6.98 3.80
N THR A 168 -7.70 -5.78 3.27
CA THR A 168 -7.99 -5.59 1.85
C THR A 168 -6.83 -6.06 0.97
N ALA A 169 -5.58 -5.84 1.39
CA ALA A 169 -4.41 -6.34 0.67
C ALA A 169 -4.31 -7.87 0.66
N ARG A 170 -4.66 -8.54 1.75
CA ARG A 170 -4.72 -10.02 1.82
C ARG A 170 -5.81 -10.56 0.90
N ASP A 171 -7.00 -9.98 0.97
CA ASP A 171 -8.14 -10.39 0.15
C ASP A 171 -7.84 -10.19 -1.34
N ALA A 172 -7.26 -9.06 -1.72
CA ALA A 172 -6.85 -8.80 -3.10
C ALA A 172 -5.80 -9.82 -3.57
N ALA A 173 -4.79 -10.10 -2.75
CA ALA A 173 -3.76 -11.07 -3.11
C ALA A 173 -4.29 -12.49 -3.24
N ALA A 174 -5.30 -12.89 -2.46
CA ALA A 174 -5.93 -14.20 -2.54
C ALA A 174 -6.92 -14.31 -3.73
N ALA A 175 -7.54 -13.20 -4.13
CA ALA A 175 -8.53 -13.18 -5.20
C ALA A 175 -7.92 -13.59 -6.57
N PRO A 176 -8.64 -14.38 -7.39
CA PRO A 176 -8.18 -14.77 -8.72
C PRO A 176 -7.85 -13.60 -9.65
N ARG A 177 -8.52 -12.46 -9.44
CA ARG A 177 -8.39 -11.22 -10.22
C ARG A 177 -7.43 -10.20 -9.60
N ARG A 178 -6.71 -10.58 -8.53
CA ARG A 178 -5.80 -9.71 -7.77
C ARG A 178 -6.40 -8.38 -7.32
N PHE A 179 -7.66 -8.40 -6.90
CA PHE A 179 -8.44 -7.22 -6.58
C PHE A 179 -9.38 -7.50 -5.42
N ALA A 180 -9.49 -6.55 -4.50
CA ALA A 180 -10.51 -6.56 -3.47
C ALA A 180 -10.88 -5.13 -3.07
N THR A 181 -12.12 -4.99 -2.61
CA THR A 181 -12.65 -3.80 -1.96
C THR A 181 -13.16 -4.18 -0.58
N ALA A 182 -13.07 -3.24 0.36
CA ALA A 182 -13.60 -3.46 1.70
C ALA A 182 -13.93 -2.14 2.39
N PHE A 183 -14.83 -2.20 3.35
CA PHE A 183 -15.18 -1.07 4.19
C PHE A 183 -15.12 -1.42 5.67
N MET A 184 -14.94 -0.39 6.50
CA MET A 184 -15.00 -0.45 7.95
C MET A 184 -15.97 0.64 8.42
N ASP A 185 -16.98 0.25 9.19
CA ASP A 185 -17.98 1.18 9.73
C ASP A 185 -17.36 2.26 10.60
N SER A 186 -18.14 3.30 10.92
CA SER A 186 -17.73 4.43 11.76
C SER A 186 -16.90 4.01 12.98
N ILE A 187 -15.68 4.53 13.04
CA ILE A 187 -14.70 4.18 14.07
C ILE A 187 -14.87 5.13 15.25
N GLY A 188 -15.12 4.56 16.43
CA GLY A 188 -15.22 5.32 17.69
C GLY A 188 -16.34 6.36 17.72
N GLY A 189 -17.35 6.23 16.85
CA GLY A 189 -18.51 7.13 16.76
C GLY A 189 -18.21 8.54 16.23
N ALA A 190 -16.98 8.82 15.81
CA ALA A 190 -16.54 10.14 15.36
C ALA A 190 -16.06 10.13 13.91
N ALA A 191 -15.30 9.12 13.49
CA ALA A 191 -14.84 9.02 12.11
C ALA A 191 -15.94 8.43 11.21
N PRO A 192 -16.09 8.89 9.96
CA PRO A 192 -17.00 8.29 8.99
C PRO A 192 -16.58 6.84 8.65
N THR A 193 -17.46 6.13 7.95
CA THR A 193 -17.12 4.83 7.34
C THR A 193 -15.91 4.99 6.41
N LEU A 194 -14.93 4.09 6.56
CA LEU A 194 -13.76 4.04 5.70
C LEU A 194 -13.96 2.99 4.61
N TYR A 195 -13.56 3.33 3.40
CA TYR A 195 -13.60 2.47 2.23
C TYR A 195 -12.17 2.23 1.74
N SER A 196 -11.89 1.05 1.23
CA SER A 196 -10.56 0.68 0.76
C SER A 196 -10.61 -0.22 -0.48
N LEU A 197 -9.55 -0.15 -1.26
CA LEU A 197 -9.33 -0.94 -2.46
C LEU A 197 -7.85 -1.31 -2.52
N ALA A 198 -7.58 -2.57 -2.88
CA ALA A 198 -6.25 -3.04 -3.22
C ALA A 198 -6.30 -3.79 -4.56
N GLN A 199 -5.34 -3.51 -5.42
CA GLN A 199 -5.26 -4.11 -6.75
C GLN A 199 -3.83 -4.40 -7.15
N CYS A 200 -3.58 -5.57 -7.73
CA CYS A 200 -2.35 -5.86 -8.47
C CYS A 200 -2.64 -6.14 -9.94
N THR A 201 -1.60 -6.14 -10.76
CA THR A 201 -1.70 -6.71 -12.10
C THR A 201 -1.94 -8.23 -12.00
N PRO A 202 -2.81 -8.78 -12.85
CA PRO A 202 -3.27 -10.18 -12.74
C PRO A 202 -2.17 -11.20 -13.07
N ASP A 203 -1.08 -10.77 -13.72
CA ASP A 203 0.09 -11.59 -14.02
C ASP A 203 1.03 -11.81 -12.82
N LEU A 204 0.76 -11.17 -11.67
CA LEU A 204 1.50 -11.44 -10.43
C LEU A 204 1.00 -12.70 -9.71
N SER A 205 1.94 -13.43 -9.11
CA SER A 205 1.61 -14.49 -8.15
C SER A 205 0.93 -13.91 -6.90
N ALA A 206 0.21 -14.73 -6.14
CA ALA A 206 -0.43 -14.30 -4.89
C ALA A 206 0.60 -13.74 -3.91
N ARG A 207 1.78 -14.40 -3.85
CA ARG A 207 2.89 -14.00 -3.00
C ARG A 207 3.44 -12.62 -3.41
N ASP A 208 3.70 -12.41 -4.69
CA ASP A 208 4.30 -11.16 -5.17
C ASP A 208 3.31 -10.00 -5.09
N CYS A 209 2.03 -10.26 -5.36
CA CYS A 209 0.96 -9.29 -5.15
C CYS A 209 0.88 -8.86 -3.68
N LEU A 210 0.84 -9.83 -2.75
CA LEU A 210 0.78 -9.52 -1.32
C LEU A 210 2.03 -8.77 -0.85
N ALA A 211 3.22 -9.17 -1.31
CA ALA A 211 4.47 -8.48 -0.98
C ALA A 211 4.46 -7.03 -1.47
N CYS A 212 3.98 -6.80 -2.71
CA CYS A 212 3.84 -5.47 -3.28
C CYS A 212 2.88 -4.61 -2.46
N LEU A 213 1.67 -5.12 -2.18
CA LEU A 213 0.64 -4.39 -1.44
C LEU A 213 1.07 -4.09 -0.01
N ARG A 214 1.65 -5.06 0.71
CA ARG A 214 2.18 -4.85 2.07
C ARG A 214 3.27 -3.79 2.12
N ARG A 215 4.13 -3.73 1.09
CA ARG A 215 5.12 -2.66 0.97
C ARG A 215 4.43 -1.30 0.90
N LEU A 216 3.37 -1.14 0.10
CA LEU A 216 2.63 0.11 0.03
C LEU A 216 1.95 0.45 1.36
N VAL A 217 1.31 -0.52 2.02
CA VAL A 217 0.71 -0.33 3.35
C VAL A 217 1.77 0.13 4.37
N GLY A 218 2.97 -0.44 4.31
CA GLY A 218 4.10 -0.04 5.16
C GLY A 218 4.58 1.40 4.95
N THR A 219 4.24 2.05 3.83
CA THR A 219 4.55 3.48 3.61
C THR A 219 3.54 4.43 4.25
N VAL A 220 2.39 3.92 4.71
CA VAL A 220 1.36 4.72 5.37
C VAL A 220 1.78 4.99 6.82
N ASN A 221 2.35 6.16 7.09
CA ASN A 221 2.73 6.55 8.44
C ASN A 221 1.53 7.12 9.25
N ALA A 222 1.75 7.39 10.54
CA ALA A 222 0.70 7.90 11.44
C ALA A 222 0.07 9.23 10.95
N THR A 223 0.87 10.12 10.35
CA THR A 223 0.39 11.41 9.81
C THR A 223 -0.50 11.23 8.58
N ASN A 224 -0.18 10.24 7.75
CA ASN A 224 -0.93 9.94 6.54
C ASN A 224 -2.19 9.11 6.83
N SER A 225 -2.15 8.29 7.88
CA SER A 225 -3.27 7.43 8.27
C SER A 225 -4.48 8.23 8.77
N VAL A 226 -4.29 9.47 9.23
CA VAL A 226 -5.39 10.31 9.73
C VAL A 226 -6.02 11.20 8.65
N ARG A 227 -5.57 11.10 7.40
CA ARG A 227 -6.15 11.87 6.27
C ARG A 227 -7.52 11.30 5.90
N MET A 228 -8.40 12.13 5.33
CA MET A 228 -9.68 11.65 4.79
C MET A 228 -9.52 10.59 3.69
N GLY A 229 -8.36 10.55 3.05
CA GLY A 229 -8.05 9.53 2.08
C GLY A 229 -6.60 9.57 1.65
N GLY A 230 -6.18 8.45 1.06
CA GLY A 230 -4.83 8.22 0.61
C GLY A 230 -4.82 7.23 -0.55
N ARG A 231 -4.08 7.57 -1.60
CA ARG A 231 -3.89 6.74 -2.79
C ARG A 231 -2.41 6.53 -2.97
N ILE A 232 -1.98 5.28 -3.09
CA ILE A 232 -0.57 4.93 -3.28
C ILE A 232 -0.49 3.94 -4.42
N PHE A 233 0.34 4.27 -5.41
CA PHE A 233 0.49 3.52 -6.63
C PHE A 233 1.94 3.16 -6.89
N VAL A 234 2.13 1.95 -7.40
CA VAL A 234 3.22 1.57 -8.29
C VAL A 234 2.62 0.88 -9.51
N LEU A 235 3.40 0.70 -10.57
CA LEU A 235 2.89 0.17 -11.84
C LEU A 235 2.12 -1.16 -11.70
N ARG A 236 2.55 -2.03 -10.78
CA ARG A 236 2.01 -3.39 -10.63
C ARG A 236 1.07 -3.59 -9.45
N CYS A 237 0.99 -2.65 -8.52
CA CYS A 237 0.04 -2.72 -7.43
C CYS A 237 -0.30 -1.33 -6.88
N ASN A 238 -1.50 -1.19 -6.34
CA ASN A 238 -1.93 0.04 -5.70
C ASN A 238 -2.86 -0.26 -4.52
N ILE A 239 -2.89 0.70 -3.60
CA ILE A 239 -3.84 0.75 -2.49
C ILE A 239 -4.49 2.12 -2.46
N ARG A 240 -5.76 2.14 -2.09
CA ARG A 240 -6.53 3.37 -1.88
C ARG A 240 -7.41 3.20 -0.66
N PHE A 241 -7.50 4.22 0.18
CA PHE A 241 -8.59 4.37 1.13
C PHE A 241 -9.17 5.77 1.06
N GLU A 242 -10.46 5.89 1.37
CA GLU A 242 -11.18 7.16 1.40
C GLU A 242 -12.29 7.07 2.46
N ALA A 243 -12.71 8.22 2.98
CA ALA A 243 -13.83 8.38 3.89
C ALA A 243 -15.20 8.50 3.18
N PHE A 244 -15.24 8.16 1.89
CA PHE A 244 -16.42 8.12 1.05
C PHE A 244 -16.31 6.94 0.08
N MET A 245 -17.45 6.43 -0.39
CA MET A 245 -17.47 5.32 -1.33
C MET A 245 -16.98 5.76 -2.71
N PHE A 246 -16.03 5.03 -3.29
CA PHE A 246 -15.40 5.36 -4.58
C PHE A 246 -15.33 4.19 -5.56
N TYR A 247 -16.03 3.10 -5.27
CA TYR A 247 -16.10 1.91 -6.11
C TYR A 247 -17.55 1.39 -6.14
N ASP A 248 -17.88 0.66 -7.20
CA ASP A 248 -19.14 -0.08 -7.34
C ASP A 248 -18.83 -1.58 -7.45
N ASP A 249 -18.42 -2.18 -6.32
CA ASP A 249 -18.09 -3.61 -6.22
C ASP A 249 -19.05 -4.30 -5.26
N LYS A 250 -19.87 -5.20 -5.81
CA LYS A 250 -20.86 -5.98 -5.06
C LYS A 250 -20.22 -7.02 -4.13
N ASN A 251 -18.93 -7.29 -4.30
CA ASN A 251 -18.17 -8.23 -3.46
C ASN A 251 -17.39 -7.52 -2.34
N THR A 252 -17.65 -6.23 -2.10
CA THR A 252 -17.00 -5.49 -1.02
C THR A 252 -17.18 -6.17 0.33
N ARG A 253 -16.07 -6.40 1.04
CA ARG A 253 -16.09 -7.05 2.35
C ARG A 253 -16.23 -6.03 3.47
N ARG A 254 -17.00 -6.36 4.51
CA ARG A 254 -16.99 -5.62 5.77
C ARG A 254 -15.85 -6.12 6.66
N ILE A 255 -14.94 -5.24 7.06
CA ILE A 255 -13.89 -5.53 8.03
C ILE A 255 -14.31 -4.95 9.38
N PRO A 256 -14.56 -5.78 10.41
CA PRO A 256 -14.90 -5.29 11.73
C PRO A 256 -13.68 -4.60 12.34
N PHE A 257 -13.87 -3.43 12.94
CA PHE A 257 -12.80 -2.76 13.68
C PHE A 257 -12.48 -3.54 14.95
N SER A 258 -11.23 -3.99 15.10
CA SER A 258 -10.77 -4.59 16.35
C SER A 258 -10.38 -3.49 17.33
N SER A 259 -11.33 -3.08 18.18
CA SER A 259 -11.06 -2.07 19.20
C SER A 259 -9.92 -2.52 20.13
N PRO A 260 -8.94 -1.65 20.46
CA PRO A 260 -7.89 -1.94 21.44
C PRO A 260 -8.45 -2.34 22.82
N SER A 261 -9.69 -1.95 23.15
CA SER A 261 -10.37 -2.35 24.39
C SER A 261 -10.86 -3.81 24.40
N SER A 262 -10.66 -4.57 23.31
CA SER A 262 -10.96 -6.01 23.24
C SER A 262 -9.76 -6.90 23.55
N MET A 263 -8.58 -6.34 23.87
CA MET A 263 -7.58 -7.09 24.62
C MET A 263 -8.25 -7.53 25.93
N ALA A 264 -8.45 -8.84 26.07
CA ALA A 264 -9.04 -9.46 27.25
C ALA A 264 -8.49 -8.78 28.52
N PRO A 265 -9.34 -8.48 29.53
CA PRO A 265 -8.87 -7.89 30.76
C PRO A 265 -7.70 -8.73 31.28
N ALA A 266 -6.59 -8.05 31.62
CA ALA A 266 -5.44 -8.70 32.20
C ALA A 266 -5.90 -9.64 33.31
N PRO A 267 -5.39 -10.89 33.38
CA PRO A 267 -5.81 -11.83 34.41
C PRO A 267 -5.67 -11.14 35.77
N ALA A 268 -6.74 -11.21 36.57
CA ALA A 268 -6.81 -10.57 37.87
C ALA A 268 -5.54 -10.90 38.68
N PRO A 269 -4.95 -9.92 39.39
CA PRO A 269 -3.80 -10.18 40.22
C PRO A 269 -4.14 -11.33 41.19
N ALA A 270 -3.26 -12.35 41.20
CA ALA A 270 -3.44 -13.50 42.06
C ALA A 270 -3.64 -13.06 43.52
N PRO A 271 -4.56 -13.67 44.28
CA PRO A 271 -4.76 -13.32 45.67
C PRO A 271 -3.45 -13.50 46.41
N THR A 272 -2.99 -12.43 47.04
CA THR A 272 -1.85 -12.45 47.95
C THR A 272 -2.20 -13.29 49.17
N GLY A 273 -1.92 -14.59 49.09
CA GLY A 273 -1.94 -15.47 50.24
C GLY A 273 -0.96 -14.94 51.28
N LYS A 274 -1.46 -14.59 52.47
CA LYS A 274 -0.62 -14.26 53.62
C LYS A 274 0.23 -15.48 53.94
N ILE A 275 1.53 -15.39 53.68
CA ILE A 275 2.51 -16.36 54.15
C ILE A 275 2.60 -16.17 55.67
N TYR A 276 1.99 -17.08 56.43
CA TYR A 276 2.29 -17.24 57.84
C TYR A 276 3.68 -17.89 57.93
N MET A 277 4.69 -17.12 58.34
CA MET A 277 5.96 -17.69 58.78
C MET A 277 5.80 -18.21 60.21
N PRO A 278 6.08 -19.50 60.49
CA PRO A 278 6.11 -20.00 61.86
C PRO A 278 7.33 -19.41 62.60
N MET A 279 7.06 -18.95 63.82
CA MET A 279 8.00 -18.29 64.72
C MET A 279 9.02 -19.32 65.26
N ILE A 280 10.26 -19.30 64.76
CA ILE A 280 11.36 -20.08 65.33
C ILE A 280 11.85 -19.35 66.59
N HIS A 281 11.54 -19.91 67.75
CA HIS A 281 12.08 -19.46 69.03
C HIS A 281 13.57 -19.80 69.12
N LYS A 282 14.36 -18.76 69.34
CA LYS A 282 15.82 -18.79 69.52
C LYS A 282 16.17 -19.47 70.85
N VAL A 283 17.08 -20.44 70.80
CA VAL A 283 17.80 -20.96 71.98
C VAL A 283 19.01 -20.05 72.23
N PRO A 284 19.27 -19.59 73.47
CA PRO A 284 20.32 -18.60 73.74
C PRO A 284 21.68 -19.30 73.91
N PHE A 285 22.70 -18.84 73.18
CA PHE A 285 24.10 -19.15 73.49
C PHE A 285 24.81 -17.89 73.96
N PHE A 286 25.40 -18.02 75.16
CA PHE A 286 26.14 -17.04 75.91
C PHE A 286 27.42 -16.58 75.18
N VAL A 287 27.58 -15.24 75.13
CA VAL A 287 28.79 -14.47 75.51
C VAL A 287 30.16 -14.94 75.00
N ARG A 288 30.78 -14.14 74.10
CA ARG A 288 31.99 -13.35 74.45
C ARG A 288 32.37 -12.34 73.37
N ALA A 289 32.63 -11.12 73.83
CA ALA A 289 33.07 -9.97 73.07
C ALA A 289 34.61 -9.88 72.95
N CYS A 290 35.03 -9.17 71.89
CA CYS A 290 36.21 -8.31 71.73
C CYS A 290 37.50 -8.60 72.51
N MET A 291 38.58 -8.88 71.77
CA MET A 291 39.93 -8.31 71.97
C MET A 291 40.68 -8.42 70.63
N GLN A 292 40.81 -7.32 69.89
CA GLN A 292 42.03 -6.50 69.78
C GLN A 292 43.17 -7.15 68.98
N THR A 293 43.44 -6.54 67.82
CA THR A 293 44.76 -6.19 67.25
C THR A 293 45.93 -7.15 67.46
N ILE A 294 46.56 -7.59 66.37
CA ILE A 294 48.01 -7.39 66.12
C ILE A 294 48.35 -7.80 64.67
N GLN A 295 49.15 -6.94 64.07
CA GLN A 295 49.93 -6.96 62.83
C GLN A 295 50.68 -8.30 62.56
N ILE A 296 51.31 -8.41 61.36
CA ILE A 296 52.44 -9.30 60.96
C ILE A 296 51.96 -10.63 60.31
N TYR A 297 52.39 -11.11 59.13
CA TYR A 297 53.26 -10.64 58.04
C TYR A 297 53.38 -11.82 57.03
N ILE A 298 53.47 -11.51 55.74
CA ILE A 298 54.21 -12.20 54.65
C ILE A 298 53.79 -13.59 54.10
N TRP A 299 54.02 -13.68 52.78
CA TRP A 299 54.28 -14.81 51.86
C TRP A 299 53.05 -15.43 51.18
N HIS A 300 52.71 -15.00 49.96
CA HIS A 300 53.27 -15.42 48.64
C HIS A 300 53.10 -16.90 48.30
N MET A 301 52.17 -17.14 47.34
CA MET A 301 52.32 -18.00 46.14
C MET A 301 52.36 -19.54 46.33
N PRO A 302 52.20 -20.35 45.26
CA PRO A 302 51.21 -20.27 44.17
C PRO A 302 50.69 -21.67 43.73
N MET A 303 49.87 -21.67 42.68
CA MET A 303 49.54 -22.78 41.78
C MET A 303 50.70 -23.75 41.48
N ILE A 304 50.40 -25.04 41.24
CA ILE A 304 50.65 -25.77 39.97
C ILE A 304 50.40 -27.29 40.14
N HIS A 305 49.82 -27.87 39.10
CA HIS A 305 49.79 -29.28 38.67
C HIS A 305 50.89 -30.22 39.21
N LYS A 306 50.52 -31.49 39.48
CA LYS A 306 50.89 -32.64 38.64
C LYS A 306 50.25 -33.96 39.11
N THR A 307 49.88 -34.73 38.11
CA THR A 307 49.44 -36.14 38.01
C THR A 307 50.43 -37.16 38.57
N TYR A 308 49.96 -38.29 39.13
CA TYR A 308 49.98 -39.64 38.52
C TYR A 308 49.64 -40.74 39.56
N SER A 309 49.00 -41.80 39.04
CA SER A 309 48.76 -43.15 39.61
C SER A 309 47.62 -43.32 40.62
#